data_AF-D9PFD9-F1
#
_entry.id   AF-D9PFD9-F1
#
_cell.length_a   1.000
_cell.length_b   1.000
_cell.length_c   1.000
_cell.angle_alpha   90.00
_cell.angle_beta   90.00
_cell.angle_gamma   90.00
#
_symmetry.space_group_name_H-M   'P 1'
#
loop_
_entity.id
_entity.type
_entity.pdbx_description
1 polymer ?
#
loop_
_entity_poly.entity_id
_entity_poly.type
_entity_poly.pdbx_seq_one_letter_code
_entity_poly.pdbx_strand_id
1 'polypeptide(L)'
;MFFIFDRFFKSLVLGGFRAKFVDLHFNQGMAFGLNLFNPKILTLIVGTILLLVIWGLIKLYQTPENQTKWGYIAGLTSIFFGALANLIDRWLYHQVVDYINLDVWPVFNLADAMIVVGAVIIVLVDFIQNKRRLIRR
;
A
#
# COMPACT_ATOMS: atom_id res chain seq x y z
N MET A 1 -1.35 -8.14 10.97
CA MET A 1 -1.53 -7.09 11.99
C MET A 1 -1.98 -5.76 11.37
N PHE A 2 -1.20 -5.12 10.50
CA PHE A 2 -1.56 -3.81 9.93
C PHE A 2 -2.85 -3.78 9.11
N PHE A 3 -3.16 -4.84 8.35
CA PHE A 3 -4.44 -4.97 7.65
C PHE A 3 -5.65 -4.90 8.62
N ILE A 4 -5.54 -5.57 9.76
CA ILE A 4 -6.61 -5.59 10.78
C ILE A 4 -6.76 -4.19 11.39
N PHE A 5 -5.65 -3.51 11.66
CA PHE A 5 -5.68 -2.13 12.13
C PHE A 5 -6.33 -1.19 11.11
N ASP A 6 -6.01 -1.33 9.82
CA ASP A 6 -6.66 -0.53 8.77
C ASP A 6 -8.18 -0.74 8.77
N ARG A 7 -8.64 -2.00 8.82
CA ARG A 7 -10.08 -2.31 8.93
C ARG A 7 -10.72 -1.71 10.18
N PHE A 8 -10.04 -1.80 11.32
CA PHE A 8 -10.52 -1.26 12.58
C PHE A 8 -10.70 0.27 12.52
N PHE A 9 -9.69 1.01 12.06
CA PHE A 9 -9.80 2.47 11.93
C PHE A 9 -10.88 2.87 10.92
N LYS A 10 -10.99 2.16 9.79
CA LYS A 10 -12.08 2.37 8.82
C LYS A 10 -13.45 2.13 9.47
N SER A 11 -13.61 1.07 10.27
CA SER A 11 -14.88 0.82 10.97
C SER A 11 -15.25 1.91 11.96
N LEU A 12 -14.27 2.47 12.69
CA LEU A 12 -14.52 3.56 13.63
C LEU A 12 -15.00 4.82 12.91
N VAL A 13 -14.29 5.21 11.84
CA VAL A 13 -14.57 6.46 11.12
C VAL A 13 -15.85 6.35 10.31
N LEU A 14 -16.15 5.19 9.72
CA LEU A 14 -17.47 4.91 9.11
C LEU A 14 -18.60 4.91 10.15
N GLY A 15 -18.32 4.49 11.40
CA GLY A 15 -19.24 4.55 12.53
C GLY A 15 -19.43 5.95 13.15
N GLY A 16 -18.84 6.99 12.55
CA GLY A 16 -19.02 8.38 12.98
C GLY A 16 -17.95 8.90 13.94
N PHE A 17 -16.92 8.12 14.28
CA PHE A 17 -15.80 8.62 15.07
C PHE A 17 -15.07 9.75 14.34
N ARG A 18 -14.82 10.86 15.03
CA ARG A 18 -14.08 12.02 14.54
C ARG A 18 -13.12 12.53 15.61
N ALA A 19 -11.95 13.01 15.21
CA ALA A 19 -10.97 13.63 16.08
C ALA A 19 -10.19 14.71 15.31
N LYS A 20 -9.33 15.47 16.01
CA LYS A 20 -8.62 16.62 15.43
C LYS A 20 -7.93 16.33 14.08
N PHE A 21 -7.31 15.16 13.93
CA PHE A 21 -6.63 14.73 12.70
C PHE A 21 -7.26 13.49 12.06
N VAL A 22 -8.52 13.20 12.44
CA VAL A 22 -9.26 12.03 11.97
C VAL A 22 -10.65 12.45 11.51
N ASP A 23 -10.87 12.45 10.19
CA ASP A 23 -12.15 12.77 9.57
C ASP A 23 -12.42 11.88 8.36
N LEU A 24 -13.68 11.53 8.11
CA LEU A 24 -14.06 10.64 7.02
C LEU A 24 -13.93 11.34 5.68
N HIS A 25 -13.09 10.79 4.81
CA HIS A 25 -12.98 11.22 3.43
C HIS A 25 -13.16 10.04 2.49
N PHE A 26 -13.94 10.24 1.42
CA PHE A 26 -14.17 9.22 0.41
C PHE A 26 -13.42 9.57 -0.87
N ASN A 27 -12.50 8.69 -1.27
CA ASN A 27 -11.64 8.91 -2.42
C ASN A 27 -11.97 7.94 -3.56
N GLN A 28 -12.53 8.49 -4.63
CA GLN A 28 -12.87 7.72 -5.84
C GLN A 28 -11.67 7.54 -6.78
N GLY A 29 -10.70 8.46 -6.71
CA GLY A 29 -9.52 8.51 -7.56
C GLY A 29 -8.35 7.69 -7.01
N MET A 30 -7.15 7.95 -7.52
CA MET A 30 -5.91 7.42 -6.95
C MET A 30 -5.52 8.17 -5.67
N ALA A 31 -4.36 7.81 -5.09
CA ALA A 31 -3.72 8.62 -4.07
C ALA A 31 -3.67 10.10 -4.50
N PHE A 32 -3.78 11.00 -3.52
CA PHE A 32 -3.78 12.45 -3.73
C PHE A 32 -4.99 13.00 -4.54
N GLY A 33 -6.11 12.26 -4.61
CA GLY A 33 -7.33 12.73 -5.27
C GLY A 33 -7.26 12.77 -6.80
N LEU A 34 -6.25 12.13 -7.41
CA LEU A 34 -6.06 12.12 -8.86
C LEU A 34 -7.12 11.23 -9.54
N ASN A 35 -8.09 11.84 -10.20
CA ASN A 35 -9.13 11.17 -11.00
C ASN A 35 -8.68 10.94 -12.45
N LEU A 36 -7.61 10.16 -12.65
CA LEU A 36 -7.08 9.87 -14.00
C LEU A 36 -7.86 8.78 -14.74
N PHE A 37 -8.59 7.93 -14.02
CA PHE A 37 -9.30 6.79 -14.59
C PHE A 37 -10.70 6.67 -14.01
N ASN A 38 -11.59 6.01 -14.75
CA ASN A 38 -12.86 5.56 -14.20
C ASN A 38 -12.60 4.65 -12.97
N PRO A 39 -13.34 4.80 -11.85
CA PRO A 39 -13.12 4.01 -10.63
C PRO A 39 -13.10 2.50 -10.87
N LYS A 40 -13.92 1.97 -11.79
CA LYS A 40 -13.93 0.53 -12.13
C LYS A 40 -12.66 0.11 -12.85
N ILE A 41 -12.15 0.94 -13.76
CA ILE A 41 -10.88 0.71 -14.46
C ILE A 41 -9.74 0.74 -13.45
N LEU A 42 -9.75 1.70 -12.52
CA LEU A 42 -8.75 1.80 -11.47
C LEU A 42 -8.75 0.57 -10.55
N THR A 43 -9.92 0.08 -10.15
CA THR A 43 -10.08 -1.19 -9.41
C THR A 43 -9.47 -2.37 -10.16
N LEU A 44 -9.72 -2.46 -11.47
CA LEU A 44 -9.14 -3.53 -12.31
C LEU A 44 -7.61 -3.43 -12.37
N ILE A 45 -7.07 -2.23 -12.60
CA ILE A 45 -5.62 -1.99 -12.64
C ILE A 45 -4.97 -2.40 -11.31
N VAL A 46 -5.51 -1.96 -10.18
CA VAL A 46 -4.99 -2.30 -8.85
C VAL A 46 -5.05 -3.81 -8.62
N GLY A 47 -6.16 -4.46 -9.01
CA GLY A 47 -6.31 -5.91 -8.96
C GLY A 47 -5.24 -6.64 -9.79
N THR A 48 -5.00 -6.19 -11.02
CA THR A 48 -3.93 -6.75 -11.88
C THR A 48 -2.54 -6.56 -11.26
N ILE A 49 -2.24 -5.38 -10.71
CA ILE A 49 -0.96 -5.12 -10.04
C ILE A 49 -0.77 -6.05 -8.85
N LEU A 50 -1.82 -6.31 -8.04
CA LEU A 50 -1.74 -7.25 -6.92
C LEU A 50 -1.40 -8.67 -7.37
N LEU A 51 -1.96 -9.14 -8.49
CA LEU A 51 -1.60 -10.44 -9.07
C LEU A 51 -0.12 -10.50 -9.48
N LEU A 52 0.40 -9.41 -10.05
CA LEU A 52 1.83 -9.31 -10.39
C LEU A 52 2.71 -9.30 -9.13
N VAL A 53 2.29 -8.64 -8.06
CA VAL A 53 3.01 -8.66 -6.77
C VAL A 53 3.02 -10.06 -6.16
N ILE A 54 1.89 -10.79 -6.19
CA ILE A 54 1.84 -12.20 -5.76
C ILE A 54 2.81 -13.05 -6.57
N TRP A 55 2.78 -12.91 -7.90
CA TRP A 55 3.70 -13.63 -8.78
C TRP A 55 5.16 -13.31 -8.48
N GLY A 56 5.49 -12.04 -8.25
CA GLY A 56 6.83 -11.59 -7.86
C GLY A 56 7.27 -12.17 -6.52
N LEU A 57 6.38 -12.21 -5.52
CA LEU A 57 6.64 -12.86 -4.23
C LEU A 57 6.94 -14.35 -4.42
N ILE A 58 6.12 -15.08 -5.17
CA ILE A 58 6.34 -16.52 -5.46
C ILE A 58 7.71 -16.73 -6.09
N LYS A 59 8.06 -15.93 -7.10
CA LYS A 59 9.37 -16.02 -7.76
C LYS A 59 10.51 -15.74 -6.78
N LEU A 60 10.37 -14.72 -5.95
CA LEU A 60 11.37 -14.37 -4.95
C LEU A 60 11.58 -15.48 -3.91
N TYR A 61 10.50 -16.14 -3.46
CA TYR A 61 10.61 -17.29 -2.56
C TYR A 61 11.39 -18.47 -3.17
N GLN A 62 11.26 -18.68 -4.48
CA GLN A 62 11.98 -19.72 -5.23
C GLN A 62 13.47 -19.38 -5.46
N THR A 63 13.89 -18.12 -5.29
CA THR A 63 15.31 -17.75 -5.45
C THR A 63 16.17 -18.20 -4.25
N PRO A 64 17.45 -18.55 -4.47
CA PRO A 64 18.38 -18.86 -3.40
C PRO A 64 18.47 -17.73 -2.36
N GLU A 65 18.72 -18.12 -1.12
CA GLU A 65 18.84 -17.18 -0.01
C GLU A 65 19.96 -16.16 -0.29
N ASN A 66 19.63 -14.88 -0.09
CA ASN A 66 20.61 -13.81 -0.15
C ASN A 66 20.27 -12.77 0.92
N GLN A 67 21.27 -11.98 1.31
CA GLN A 67 21.15 -11.02 2.41
C GLN A 67 20.11 -9.91 2.18
N THR A 68 19.59 -9.76 0.96
CA THR A 68 18.59 -8.74 0.58
C THR A 68 17.18 -9.32 0.39
N LYS A 69 17.04 -10.65 0.32
CA LYS A 69 15.79 -11.36 -0.04
C LYS A 69 14.65 -11.01 0.91
N TRP A 70 14.89 -11.11 2.22
CA TRP A 70 13.88 -10.78 3.23
C TRP A 70 13.45 -9.31 3.19
N GLY A 71 14.35 -8.40 2.78
CA GLY A 71 14.01 -6.99 2.58
C GLY A 71 13.00 -6.82 1.45
N TYR A 72 13.24 -7.44 0.29
CA TYR A 72 12.27 -7.43 -0.81
C TYR A 72 10.94 -8.10 -0.43
N ILE A 73 10.98 -9.23 0.28
CA ILE A 73 9.76 -9.90 0.76
C ILE A 73 8.97 -8.97 1.67
N ALA A 74 9.63 -8.33 2.65
CA ALA A 74 8.97 -7.41 3.58
C ALA A 74 8.36 -6.20 2.85
N GLY A 75 9.09 -5.62 1.89
CA GLY A 75 8.61 -4.50 1.09
C GLY A 75 7.40 -4.85 0.23
N LEU A 76 7.51 -5.93 -0.56
CA LEU A 76 6.43 -6.41 -1.44
C LEU A 76 5.19 -6.85 -0.64
N THR A 77 5.39 -7.51 0.51
CA THR A 77 4.28 -7.92 1.39
C THR A 77 3.56 -6.71 1.98
N SER A 78 4.29 -5.66 2.36
CA SER A 78 3.71 -4.42 2.86
C SER A 78 2.87 -3.71 1.80
N ILE A 79 3.40 -3.59 0.57
CA ILE A 79 2.67 -3.05 -0.58
C ILE A 79 1.43 -3.89 -0.87
N PHE A 80 1.56 -5.22 -0.89
CA PHE A 80 0.47 -6.13 -1.16
C PHE A 80 -0.70 -5.92 -0.19
N PHE A 81 -0.43 -5.96 1.13
CA PHE A 81 -1.50 -5.81 2.11
C PHE A 81 -2.12 -4.41 2.14
N GLY A 82 -1.34 -3.36 1.86
CA GLY A 82 -1.89 -1.99 1.72
C GLY A 82 -2.78 -1.87 0.48
N ALA A 83 -2.30 -2.31 -0.68
CA ALA A 83 -3.09 -2.27 -1.91
C ALA A 83 -4.35 -3.17 -1.83
N LEU A 84 -4.25 -4.34 -1.19
CA LEU A 84 -5.40 -5.23 -0.94
C LEU A 84 -6.45 -4.57 -0.05
N ALA A 85 -6.03 -3.88 1.02
CA ALA A 85 -6.95 -3.14 1.88
C ALA A 85 -7.73 -2.07 1.09
N ASN A 86 -7.05 -1.23 0.31
CA ASN A 86 -7.73 -0.23 -0.51
C ASN A 86 -8.59 -0.86 -1.62
N LEU A 87 -8.22 -2.03 -2.16
CA LEU A 87 -9.03 -2.75 -3.13
C LEU A 87 -10.34 -3.27 -2.51
N ILE A 88 -10.30 -3.77 -1.28
CA ILE A 88 -11.50 -4.22 -0.56
C ILE A 88 -12.45 -3.04 -0.34
N ASP A 89 -11.95 -1.85 -0.04
CA ASP A 89 -12.81 -0.66 0.08
C ASP A 89 -13.51 -0.36 -1.23
N ARG A 90 -12.80 -0.43 -2.36
CA ARG A 90 -13.39 -0.23 -3.69
C ARG A 90 -14.44 -1.28 -4.02
N TRP A 91 -14.30 -2.50 -3.52
CA TRP A 91 -15.32 -3.53 -3.67
C TRP A 91 -16.57 -3.21 -2.84
N LEU A 92 -16.39 -2.86 -1.56
CA LEU A 92 -17.49 -2.68 -0.61
C LEU A 92 -18.21 -1.34 -0.74
N TYR A 93 -17.45 -0.27 -1.00
CA TYR A 93 -17.92 1.12 -0.94
C TYR A 93 -17.78 1.85 -2.28
N HIS A 94 -17.24 1.20 -3.32
CA HIS A 94 -16.95 1.80 -4.64
C HIS A 94 -15.90 2.92 -4.63
N GLN A 95 -15.27 3.16 -3.48
CA GLN A 95 -14.28 4.20 -3.22
C GLN A 95 -13.38 3.79 -2.05
N VAL A 96 -12.23 4.45 -1.90
CA VAL A 96 -11.32 4.24 -0.78
C VAL A 96 -11.75 5.09 0.42
N VAL A 97 -11.66 4.53 1.62
CA VAL A 97 -11.98 5.23 2.87
C VAL A 97 -10.70 5.82 3.45
N ASP A 98 -10.54 7.13 3.30
CA ASP A 98 -9.41 7.90 3.83
C ASP A 98 -9.83 8.59 5.13
N TYR A 99 -8.89 8.70 6.08
CA TYR A 99 -9.25 9.21 7.41
C TYR A 99 -8.20 10.02 8.15
N ILE A 100 -6.93 10.00 7.73
CA ILE A 100 -5.87 10.77 8.36
C ILE A 100 -5.77 12.12 7.65
N ASN A 101 -6.20 13.18 8.32
CA ASN A 101 -6.14 14.54 7.79
C ASN A 101 -5.11 15.37 8.57
N LEU A 102 -4.01 15.76 7.92
CA LEU A 102 -2.94 16.58 8.50
C LEU A 102 -3.03 18.06 8.07
N ASP A 103 -4.12 18.46 7.42
CA ASP A 103 -4.41 19.80 6.86
C ASP A 103 -3.49 20.27 5.72
N VAL A 104 -2.18 20.04 5.83
CA VAL A 104 -1.16 20.43 4.84
C VAL A 104 -0.80 19.32 3.86
N TRP A 105 -1.35 18.12 4.08
CA TRP A 105 -1.09 16.93 3.29
C TRP A 105 -2.40 16.26 2.87
N PRO A 106 -2.50 15.70 1.65
CA PRO A 106 -3.73 15.03 1.21
C PRO A 106 -4.14 13.91 2.16
N VAL A 107 -5.45 13.80 2.40
CA VAL A 107 -6.00 12.79 3.32
C VAL A 107 -5.63 11.39 2.85
N PHE A 108 -5.19 10.55 3.78
CA PHE A 108 -4.73 9.19 3.49
C PHE A 108 -5.20 8.21 4.56
N ASN A 109 -4.92 6.93 4.38
CA ASN A 109 -5.20 5.91 5.39
C ASN A 109 -3.95 5.08 5.72
N LEU A 110 -4.09 4.16 6.68
CA LEU A 110 -2.99 3.27 7.07
C LEU A 110 -2.53 2.37 5.91
N ALA A 111 -3.44 1.98 5.01
CA ALA A 111 -3.08 1.19 3.84
C ALA A 111 -2.14 1.95 2.87
N ASP A 112 -2.34 3.26 2.69
CA ASP A 112 -1.42 4.11 1.92
C ASP A 112 -0.05 4.20 2.59
N ALA A 113 -0.03 4.36 3.91
CA ALA A 113 1.22 4.36 4.68
C ALA A 113 1.98 3.03 4.54
N MET A 114 1.29 1.89 4.53
CA MET A 114 1.91 0.57 4.28
C MET A 114 2.53 0.47 2.89
N ILE A 115 1.86 1.00 1.87
CA ILE A 115 2.39 1.03 0.49
C ILE A 115 3.67 1.86 0.45
N VAL A 116 3.65 3.06 1.04
CA VAL A 116 4.81 3.96 1.09
C VAL A 116 5.98 3.32 1.84
N VAL A 117 5.73 2.75 3.02
CA VAL A 117 6.77 2.05 3.80
C VAL A 117 7.35 0.87 3.01
N GLY A 118 6.50 0.08 2.36
CA GLY A 118 6.96 -1.04 1.53
C GLY A 118 7.82 -0.59 0.34
N ALA A 119 7.45 0.50 -0.33
CA ALA A 119 8.23 1.09 -1.40
C ALA A 119 9.59 1.60 -0.91
N VAL A 120 9.64 2.30 0.23
CA VAL A 120 10.88 2.77 0.85
C VAL A 120 11.80 1.60 1.20
N ILE A 121 11.26 0.51 1.76
CA ILE A 121 12.04 -0.70 2.04
C ILE A 121 12.69 -1.25 0.78
N ILE A 122 11.95 -1.37 -0.33
CA ILE A 122 12.48 -1.88 -1.60
C ILE A 122 13.63 -0.99 -2.10
N VAL A 123 13.44 0.34 -2.10
CA VAL A 123 14.48 1.29 -2.54
C VAL A 123 15.75 1.18 -1.70
N LEU A 124 15.61 1.05 -0.37
CA LEU A 124 16.75 0.87 0.52
C LEU A 124 17.48 -0.45 0.25
N VAL A 125 16.73 -1.53 0.01
CA VAL A 125 17.30 -2.85 -0.31
C VAL A 125 18.06 -2.81 -1.64
N ASP A 126 17.51 -2.15 -2.66
CA ASP A 126 18.17 -1.94 -3.96
C ASP A 126 19.49 -1.18 -3.79
N PHE A 127 19.47 -0.10 -3.00
CA PHE A 127 20.67 0.70 -2.73
C PHE A 127 21.77 -0.13 -2.06
N ILE A 128 21.41 -0.94 -1.05
CA ILE A 128 22.33 -1.86 -0.36
C ILE A 128 22.88 -2.92 -1.34
N GLN A 129 22.02 -3.49 -2.18
CA GLN A 129 22.42 -4.51 -3.15
C GLN A 129 23.40 -3.95 -4.19
N ASN A 130 23.14 -2.74 -4.69
CA ASN A 130 23.99 -2.09 -5.69
C ASN A 130 25.38 -1.75 -5.13
N LYS A 131 25.45 -1.18 -3.93
CA LYS A 131 26.73 -0.88 -3.24
C LYS A 131 27.60 -2.13 -3.10
N ARG A 132 27.00 -3.29 -2.82
CA ARG A 132 27.72 -4.57 -2.72
C ARG A 132 28.23 -5.10 -4.05
N ARG A 133 27.48 -4.89 -5.14
CA ARG A 133 27.94 -5.25 -6.48
C ARG A 133 29.16 -4.42 -6.90
N LEU A 134 29.22 -3.14 -6.49
CA LEU A 134 30.37 -2.28 -6.74
C LEU A 134 31.61 -2.69 -5.94
N ILE A 135 31.48 -3.10 -4.67
CA ILE A 135 32.61 -3.55 -3.83
C ILE A 135 33.19 -4.90 -4.31
N ARG A 136 32.40 -5.74 -4.97
CA ARG A 136 32.83 -7.06 -5.47
C ARG A 136 33.50 -7.03 -6.85
N ARG A 137 33.58 -5.86 -7.49
CA ARG A 137 34.30 -5.66 -8.76
C ARG A 137 35.68 -5.09 -8.46
#